data_AF-A0AAU7CM85-F1
#
_entry.id   AF-A0AAU7CM85-F1
#
_cell.length_a   1.000
_cell.length_b   1.000
_cell.length_c   1.000
_cell.angle_alpha   90.00
_cell.angle_beta   90.00
_cell.angle_gamma   90.00
#
_symmetry.space_group_name_H-M   'P 1'
#
loop_
_entity.id
_entity.type
_entity.pdbx_description
1 polymer ?
#
loop_
_entity_poly.entity_id
_entity_poly.type
_entity_poly.pdbx_seq_one_letter_code
_entity_poly.pdbx_strand_id
1 'polypeptide(L)'
;MADTTLRLRYPTGANLYAQIEGGSGVWNGTDYVTFANLDWTSYATATPEAPASSGRYVCQFPTVSPPGNYSWSVYLQSGGSPAVGDVAIGQGSGYWDGTTFGGASKVTDGITVADLPDPAPLGYGPIGTGSVTVNQDYPFADNLTYQTSGGQGIGGALVRVYLASEYASNPNNATIRGETLTLSNGSWANNIDLDPEAYSITFKADGYQLLVVPVTVS
;
A
#
# COMPACT_ATOMS: atom_id res chain seq x y z
N MET A 1 8.42 -0.93 -24.13
CA MET A 1 9.81 -1.42 -24.24
C MET A 1 10.46 -1.21 -22.88
N ALA A 2 11.12 -2.23 -22.36
CA ALA A 2 11.91 -2.16 -21.13
C ALA A 2 12.99 -1.07 -21.26
N ASP A 3 13.04 -0.10 -20.35
CA ASP A 3 14.10 0.90 -20.36
C ASP A 3 15.28 0.41 -19.50
N THR A 4 16.38 -0.01 -20.13
CA THR A 4 17.57 -0.54 -19.44
C THR A 4 18.79 0.34 -19.59
N THR A 5 18.62 1.59 -20.02
CA THR A 5 19.75 2.41 -20.45
C THR A 5 19.71 3.81 -19.86
N LEU A 6 20.90 4.31 -19.52
CA LEU A 6 21.11 5.71 -19.18
C LEU A 6 21.41 6.47 -20.47
N ARG A 7 20.83 7.66 -20.63
CA ARG A 7 20.89 8.40 -21.89
C ARG A 7 21.18 9.87 -21.62
N LEU A 8 22.05 10.47 -22.44
CA LEU A 8 22.17 11.92 -22.52
C LEU A 8 22.40 12.41 -23.96
N ARG A 9 22.34 13.73 -24.12
CA ARG A 9 22.73 14.43 -25.34
C ARG A 9 24.02 15.22 -25.12
N TYR A 10 24.98 15.08 -26.03
CA TYR A 10 26.26 15.80 -26.01
C TYR A 10 26.78 15.95 -27.46
N PRO A 11 27.65 16.93 -27.77
CA PRO A 11 28.30 17.02 -29.07
C PRO A 11 28.95 15.69 -29.51
N THR A 12 28.82 15.38 -30.80
CA THR A 12 29.26 14.12 -31.41
C THR A 12 30.77 13.92 -31.29
N GLY A 13 31.23 12.66 -31.20
CA GLY A 13 32.66 12.32 -31.18
C GLY A 13 33.35 12.52 -29.82
N ALA A 14 32.62 12.82 -28.76
CA ALA A 14 33.13 12.81 -27.39
C ALA A 14 33.29 11.37 -26.84
N ASN A 15 34.28 11.19 -25.96
CA ASN A 15 34.47 9.97 -25.17
C ASN A 15 33.83 10.15 -23.80
N LEU A 16 32.75 9.41 -23.52
CA LEU A 16 31.98 9.54 -22.30
C LEU A 16 31.93 8.23 -21.52
N TYR A 17 31.87 8.34 -20.20
CA TYR A 17 31.61 7.22 -19.30
C TYR A 17 30.68 7.65 -18.17
N ALA A 18 29.94 6.69 -17.64
CA ALA A 18 29.09 6.86 -16.48
C ALA A 18 29.71 6.17 -15.25
N GLN A 19 29.63 6.82 -14.10
CA GLN A 19 29.74 6.16 -12.80
C GLN A 19 28.33 5.99 -12.26
N ILE A 20 28.02 4.77 -11.79
CA ILE A 20 26.70 4.36 -11.35
C ILE A 20 26.78 4.04 -9.88
N GLU A 21 25.91 4.66 -9.09
CA GLU A 21 25.88 4.59 -7.63
C GLU A 21 24.58 3.93 -7.18
N GLY A 22 24.66 3.05 -6.19
CA GLY A 22 23.55 2.26 -5.69
C GLY A 22 23.83 1.67 -4.32
N GLY A 23 22.79 1.59 -3.48
CA GLY A 23 22.96 1.19 -2.08
C GLY A 23 23.90 2.14 -1.33
N SER A 24 25.11 1.69 -1.01
CA SER A 24 26.18 2.46 -0.36
C SER A 24 27.50 2.49 -1.15
N GLY A 25 27.47 2.13 -2.45
CA GLY A 25 28.66 1.97 -3.26
C GLY A 25 28.53 2.44 -4.70
N VAL A 26 29.61 2.24 -5.45
CA VAL A 26 29.75 2.53 -6.87
C VAL A 26 29.99 1.24 -7.65
N TRP A 27 29.39 1.12 -8.82
CA TRP A 27 29.54 -0.02 -9.70
C TRP A 27 30.97 -0.10 -10.25
N ASN A 28 31.65 -1.23 -10.08
CA ASN A 28 33.02 -1.47 -10.59
C ASN A 28 33.08 -2.37 -11.83
N GLY A 29 31.95 -2.64 -12.46
CA GLY A 29 31.84 -3.61 -13.56
C GLY A 29 31.39 -5.01 -13.14
N THR A 30 31.42 -5.34 -11.85
CA THR A 30 30.96 -6.65 -11.32
C THR A 30 30.03 -6.52 -10.12
N ASP A 31 30.33 -5.62 -9.19
CA ASP A 31 29.55 -5.38 -7.97
C ASP A 31 29.56 -3.90 -7.59
N TYR A 32 28.68 -3.53 -6.63
CA TYR A 32 28.75 -2.22 -5.97
C TYR A 32 29.73 -2.28 -4.80
N VAL A 33 30.79 -1.47 -4.88
CA VAL A 33 31.88 -1.44 -3.90
C VAL A 33 32.01 -0.07 -3.24
N THR A 34 32.70 0.00 -2.11
CA THR A 34 33.03 1.29 -1.49
C THR A 34 33.87 2.14 -2.43
N PHE A 35 33.47 3.41 -2.59
CA PHE A 35 34.16 4.35 -3.46
C PHE A 35 35.56 4.70 -2.93
N ALA A 36 36.57 4.57 -3.79
CA ALA A 36 37.94 5.00 -3.55
C ALA A 36 38.50 5.74 -4.76
N ASN A 37 39.08 6.93 -4.56
CA ASN A 37 39.62 7.77 -5.65
C ASN A 37 40.70 7.06 -6.49
N LEU A 38 41.46 6.14 -5.89
CA LEU A 38 42.52 5.40 -6.58
C LEU A 38 41.96 4.40 -7.61
N ASP A 39 40.70 3.99 -7.46
CA ASP A 39 40.06 2.98 -8.29
C ASP A 39 39.13 3.59 -9.35
N TRP A 40 39.21 4.91 -9.58
CA TRP A 40 38.31 5.67 -10.45
C TRP A 40 38.04 5.01 -11.81
N THR A 41 39.10 4.51 -12.46
CA THR A 41 39.00 3.87 -13.78
C THR A 41 38.15 2.60 -13.75
N SER A 42 38.12 1.87 -12.63
CA SER A 42 37.30 0.66 -12.47
C SER A 42 35.80 0.96 -12.42
N TYR A 43 35.42 2.19 -12.03
CA TYR A 43 34.02 2.60 -11.92
C TYR A 43 33.43 3.10 -13.24
N ALA A 44 34.25 3.22 -14.28
CA ALA A 44 33.85 3.81 -15.56
C ALA A 44 33.08 2.80 -16.42
N THR A 45 31.78 3.06 -16.60
CA THR A 45 30.95 2.31 -17.54
C THR A 45 30.88 3.05 -18.88
N ALA A 46 31.31 2.39 -19.96
CA ALA A 46 31.37 3.00 -21.28
C ALA A 46 29.98 3.52 -21.73
N THR A 47 29.94 4.78 -22.15
CA THR A 47 28.73 5.43 -22.66
C THR A 47 28.97 5.83 -24.12
N PRO A 48 28.93 4.90 -25.08
CA PRO A 48 29.20 5.20 -26.49
C PRO A 48 28.10 6.05 -27.14
N GLU A 49 28.47 6.75 -28.20
CA GLU A 49 27.53 7.42 -29.08
C GLU A 49 26.76 6.39 -29.91
N ALA A 50 25.44 6.33 -29.75
CA ALA A 50 24.59 5.31 -30.36
C ALA A 50 23.22 5.87 -30.79
N PRO A 51 22.94 5.95 -32.10
CA PRO A 51 23.84 5.66 -33.25
C PRO A 51 25.02 6.64 -33.36
N ALA A 52 26.07 6.28 -34.12
CA ALA A 52 27.21 7.18 -34.36
C ALA A 52 26.77 8.50 -35.03
N SER A 53 27.45 9.61 -34.67
CA SER A 53 27.18 10.97 -35.16
C SER A 53 25.75 11.48 -34.89
N SER A 54 25.06 10.93 -33.90
CA SER A 54 23.69 11.32 -33.53
C SER A 54 23.62 12.34 -32.38
N GLY A 55 24.72 12.56 -31.68
CA GLY A 55 24.80 13.31 -30.43
C GLY A 55 24.05 12.61 -29.28
N ARG A 56 23.68 11.33 -29.45
CA ARG A 56 23.00 10.51 -28.44
C ARG A 56 23.98 9.53 -27.84
N TYR A 57 24.16 9.62 -26.54
CA TYR A 57 25.05 8.75 -25.79
C TYR A 57 24.23 7.81 -24.91
N VAL A 58 24.57 6.52 -24.95
CA VAL A 58 23.79 5.46 -24.30
C VAL A 58 24.72 4.57 -23.49
N CYS A 59 24.47 4.49 -22.18
CA CYS A 59 25.11 3.53 -21.29
C CYS A 59 24.11 2.40 -20.99
N GLN A 60 24.55 1.14 -21.06
CA GLN A 60 23.75 0.04 -20.53
C GLN A 60 23.83 0.08 -19.00
N PHE A 61 22.68 -0.01 -18.34
CA PHE A 61 22.64 -0.16 -16.89
C PHE A 61 23.03 -1.61 -16.52
N PRO A 62 23.75 -1.85 -15.41
CA PRO A 62 24.16 -3.21 -15.05
C PRO A 62 22.95 -4.03 -14.65
N THR A 63 22.57 -4.98 -15.51
CA THR A 63 21.34 -5.79 -15.34
C THR A 63 21.40 -6.75 -14.15
N VAL A 64 22.60 -7.04 -13.64
CA VAL A 64 22.80 -7.83 -12.41
C VAL A 64 22.55 -7.01 -11.13
N SER A 65 22.33 -5.70 -11.25
CA SER A 65 22.04 -4.84 -10.10
C SER A 65 20.73 -5.29 -9.42
N PRO A 66 20.70 -5.40 -8.07
CA PRO A 66 19.47 -5.72 -7.35
C PRO A 66 18.43 -4.61 -7.52
N PRO A 67 17.13 -4.89 -7.31
CA PRO A 67 16.10 -3.84 -7.30
C PRO A 67 16.43 -2.75 -6.27
N GLY A 68 16.29 -1.47 -6.65
CA GLY A 68 16.66 -0.36 -5.79
C GLY A 68 16.70 1.00 -6.47
N ASN A 69 17.00 2.04 -5.68
CA ASN A 69 17.25 3.39 -6.19
C ASN A 69 18.72 3.55 -6.55
N TYR A 70 18.97 4.10 -7.73
CA TYR A 70 20.30 4.33 -8.26
C TYR A 70 20.45 5.78 -8.72
N SER A 71 21.66 6.31 -8.60
CA SER A 71 22.08 7.58 -9.18
C SER A 71 23.25 7.35 -10.12
N TRP A 72 23.50 8.30 -11.03
CA TRP A 72 24.64 8.22 -11.92
C TRP A 72 25.15 9.61 -12.27
N SER A 73 26.44 9.68 -12.52
CA SER A 73 27.14 10.85 -13.07
C SER A 73 27.83 10.45 -14.37
N VAL A 74 27.72 11.28 -15.40
CA VAL A 74 28.37 11.09 -16.70
C VAL A 74 29.48 12.11 -16.87
N TYR A 75 30.65 11.63 -17.28
CA TYR A 75 31.88 12.41 -17.38
C TYR A 75 32.39 12.47 -18.82
N LEU A 76 33.00 13.61 -19.16
CA LEU A 76 33.79 13.79 -20.38
C LEU A 76 35.22 13.32 -20.12
N GLN A 77 35.64 12.26 -20.80
CA GLN A 77 37.01 11.75 -20.71
C GLN A 77 37.97 12.67 -21.47
N SER A 78 38.83 13.36 -20.73
CA SER A 78 39.75 14.36 -21.29
C SER A 78 41.05 13.77 -21.85
N GLY A 79 41.40 12.54 -21.44
CA GLY A 79 42.63 11.83 -21.82
C GLY A 79 42.42 10.42 -22.37
N GLY A 80 43.49 9.62 -22.40
CA GLY A 80 43.44 8.23 -22.90
C GLY A 80 42.71 7.24 -21.98
N SER A 81 42.42 7.62 -20.74
CA SER A 81 41.69 6.79 -19.76
C SER A 81 40.86 7.66 -18.80
N PRO A 82 39.74 7.13 -18.25
CA PRO A 82 38.96 7.79 -17.20
C PRO A 82 39.79 8.16 -15.97
N ALA A 83 39.66 9.40 -15.49
CA ALA A 83 40.41 9.91 -14.35
C ALA A 83 39.59 10.88 -13.48
N VAL A 84 39.97 11.00 -12.19
CA VAL A 84 39.31 11.87 -11.19
C VAL A 84 39.18 13.34 -11.62
N GLY A 85 40.07 13.81 -12.49
CA GLY A 85 40.05 15.18 -13.01
C GLY A 85 39.09 15.42 -14.19
N ASP A 86 38.39 14.39 -14.66
CA ASP A 86 37.42 14.53 -15.75
C ASP A 86 36.19 15.34 -15.32
N VAL A 87 35.59 16.04 -16.29
CA VAL A 87 34.48 16.95 -16.04
C VAL A 87 33.16 16.17 -16.05
N ALA A 88 32.38 16.28 -14.98
CA ALA A 88 30.99 15.80 -14.95
C ALA A 88 30.12 16.70 -15.85
N ILE A 89 29.44 16.10 -16.82
CA ILE A 89 28.63 16.78 -17.84
C ILE A 89 27.14 16.43 -17.75
N GLY A 90 26.77 15.49 -16.89
CA GLY A 90 25.38 15.10 -16.67
C GLY A 90 25.23 14.24 -15.43
N GLN A 91 24.04 14.27 -14.85
CA GLN A 91 23.66 13.44 -13.71
C GLN A 91 22.22 12.97 -13.88
N GLY A 92 21.87 11.88 -13.19
CA GLY A 92 20.50 11.41 -13.13
C GLY A 92 20.30 10.40 -12.01
N SER A 93 19.04 10.03 -11.80
CA SER A 93 18.63 9.03 -10.82
C SER A 93 17.37 8.31 -11.29
N GLY A 94 17.17 7.08 -10.82
CA GLY A 94 16.00 6.28 -11.15
C GLY A 94 15.86 5.04 -10.29
N TYR A 95 14.62 4.52 -10.24
CA TYR A 95 14.34 3.24 -9.60
C TYR A 95 14.46 2.11 -10.62
N TRP A 96 15.28 1.12 -10.29
CA TRP A 96 15.47 -0.13 -11.04
C TRP A 96 14.67 -1.24 -10.37
N ASP A 97 13.79 -1.90 -11.12
CA ASP A 97 12.94 -2.98 -10.58
C ASP A 97 13.61 -4.37 -10.59
N GLY A 98 14.88 -4.45 -11.01
CA GLY A 98 15.61 -5.70 -11.29
C GLY A 98 15.69 -6.03 -12.78
N THR A 99 14.86 -5.38 -13.61
CA THR A 99 14.78 -5.65 -15.05
C THR A 99 14.69 -4.38 -15.91
N THR A 100 14.09 -3.30 -15.41
CA THR A 100 13.86 -2.04 -16.12
C THR A 100 13.84 -0.82 -15.19
N PHE A 101 14.09 0.36 -15.75
CA PHE A 101 13.75 1.65 -15.16
C PHE A 101 12.29 2.01 -15.49
N GLY A 102 11.60 2.59 -14.51
CA GLY A 102 10.22 3.07 -14.68
C GLY A 102 9.15 2.13 -14.13
N GLY A 103 9.53 1.01 -13.51
CA GLY A 103 8.67 0.41 -12.48
C GLY A 103 8.40 1.47 -11.42
N ALA A 104 7.14 1.68 -11.04
CA ALA A 104 6.79 2.59 -9.96
C ALA A 104 7.72 2.33 -8.76
N SER A 105 8.27 3.39 -8.19
CA SER A 105 9.06 3.30 -6.97
C SER A 105 8.31 2.38 -6.01
N LYS A 106 8.92 1.27 -5.54
CA LYS A 106 8.30 0.40 -4.54
C LYS A 106 8.20 1.05 -3.16
N VAL A 107 8.43 2.35 -3.06
CA VAL A 107 7.65 3.17 -2.11
C VAL A 107 6.23 3.26 -2.69
N THR A 108 5.55 2.12 -2.74
CA THR A 108 4.14 2.06 -3.07
C THR A 108 3.43 2.79 -1.94
N ASP A 109 2.85 3.93 -2.27
CA ASP A 109 1.64 4.42 -1.64
C ASP A 109 0.61 3.29 -1.70
N GLY A 110 0.67 2.35 -0.74
CA GLY A 110 -0.06 1.09 -0.76
C GLY A 110 0.81 -0.13 -0.49
N ILE A 111 0.96 -0.49 0.78
CA ILE A 111 1.10 -1.90 1.17
C ILE A 111 -0.01 -2.67 0.46
N THR A 112 0.33 -3.65 -0.38
CA THR A 112 -0.69 -4.57 -0.91
C THR A 112 -0.94 -5.67 0.12
N VAL A 113 -2.12 -6.30 0.10
CA VAL A 113 -2.45 -7.40 1.05
C VAL A 113 -1.43 -8.54 0.97
N ALA A 114 -0.77 -8.73 -0.19
CA ALA A 114 0.26 -9.74 -0.39
C ALA A 114 1.60 -9.43 0.31
N ASP A 115 1.84 -8.17 0.70
CA ASP A 115 3.02 -7.74 1.45
C ASP A 115 2.81 -7.83 2.98
N LEU A 116 1.58 -8.13 3.42
CA LEU A 116 1.30 -8.44 4.81
C LEU A 116 1.78 -9.88 5.09
N PRO A 117 2.44 -10.13 6.24
CA PRO A 117 2.76 -11.48 6.66
C PRO A 117 1.47 -12.32 6.69
N ASP A 118 1.48 -13.51 6.07
CA ASP A 118 0.44 -14.52 6.22
C ASP A 118 1.01 -15.73 6.98
N PRO A 119 0.50 -16.05 8.17
CA PRO A 119 -0.57 -15.34 8.88
C PRO A 119 -0.11 -14.01 9.47
N ALA A 120 -1.05 -13.07 9.59
CA ALA A 120 -0.81 -11.78 10.20
C ALA A 120 -0.21 -11.95 11.62
N PRO A 121 0.71 -11.07 12.06
CA PRO A 121 1.28 -11.14 13.40
C PRO A 121 0.17 -11.14 14.45
N LEU A 122 0.30 -12.00 15.46
CA LEU A 122 -0.64 -12.13 16.58
C LEU A 122 -0.97 -10.75 17.17
N GLY A 123 -2.19 -10.25 16.93
CA GLY A 123 -2.63 -8.92 17.39
C GLY A 123 -3.51 -8.16 16.40
N TYR A 124 -3.46 -8.49 15.11
CA TYR A 124 -4.50 -8.09 14.16
C TYR A 124 -5.60 -9.16 14.16
N GLY A 125 -6.82 -8.77 14.55
CA GLY A 125 -7.98 -9.66 14.46
C GLY A 125 -8.19 -10.17 13.02
N PRO A 126 -8.94 -11.26 12.82
CA PRO A 126 -9.26 -11.74 11.48
C PRO A 126 -9.80 -10.58 10.63
N ILE A 127 -9.28 -10.43 9.42
CA ILE A 127 -9.84 -9.51 8.43
C ILE A 127 -11.26 -10.02 8.15
N GLY A 128 -12.27 -9.22 8.51
CA GLY A 128 -13.68 -9.59 8.36
C GLY A 128 -13.99 -10.05 6.94
N THR A 129 -14.90 -11.01 6.80
CA THR A 129 -15.38 -11.60 5.53
C THR A 129 -16.16 -10.61 4.64
N GLY A 130 -16.06 -9.31 4.92
CA GLY A 130 -16.92 -8.24 4.43
C GLY A 130 -18.00 -7.91 5.48
N SER A 131 -18.36 -6.63 5.61
CA SER A 131 -19.42 -6.21 6.51
C SER A 131 -20.79 -6.36 5.84
N VAL A 132 -21.75 -6.97 6.53
CA VAL A 132 -23.16 -7.09 6.13
C VAL A 132 -23.96 -5.95 6.77
N THR A 133 -24.70 -5.21 5.95
CA THR A 133 -25.59 -4.15 6.42
C THR A 133 -26.83 -4.74 7.08
N VAL A 134 -27.03 -4.44 8.36
CA VAL A 134 -28.17 -4.85 9.18
C VAL A 134 -29.04 -3.63 9.51
N ASN A 135 -30.35 -3.77 9.31
CA ASN A 135 -31.36 -2.76 9.61
C ASN A 135 -32.67 -3.43 10.07
N GLN A 136 -33.77 -2.66 10.16
CA GLN A 136 -35.08 -3.17 10.57
C GLN A 136 -35.63 -4.32 9.71
N ASP A 137 -35.13 -4.49 8.48
CA ASP A 137 -35.59 -5.48 7.50
C ASP A 137 -34.66 -6.71 7.42
N TYR A 138 -33.73 -6.88 8.35
CA TYR A 138 -32.83 -8.02 8.36
C TYR A 138 -33.37 -9.21 9.19
N PRO A 139 -33.36 -10.46 8.68
CA PRO A 139 -32.99 -10.86 7.33
C PRO A 139 -34.16 -10.79 6.32
N PHE A 140 -35.35 -10.43 6.78
CA PHE A 140 -36.54 -10.17 5.96
C PHE A 140 -37.31 -8.97 6.50
N ALA A 141 -38.19 -8.41 5.66
CA ALA A 141 -38.91 -7.18 5.94
C ALA A 141 -39.53 -7.13 7.35
N ASP A 142 -39.35 -5.99 8.03
CA ASP A 142 -39.87 -5.68 9.37
C ASP A 142 -39.44 -6.62 10.52
N ASN A 143 -38.48 -7.51 10.31
CA ASN A 143 -38.06 -8.48 11.33
C ASN A 143 -37.45 -7.84 12.59
N LEU A 144 -36.80 -6.70 12.46
CA LEU A 144 -36.14 -5.94 13.53
C LEU A 144 -36.74 -4.55 13.74
N THR A 145 -37.92 -4.29 13.17
CA THR A 145 -38.72 -3.09 13.49
C THR A 145 -39.15 -3.16 14.95
N TYR A 146 -38.91 -2.10 15.73
CA TYR A 146 -39.30 -2.08 17.15
C TYR A 146 -40.72 -1.54 17.30
N GLN A 147 -41.64 -2.42 17.67
CA GLN A 147 -43.07 -2.13 17.65
C GLN A 147 -43.80 -2.83 18.81
N THR A 148 -44.94 -2.27 19.18
CA THR A 148 -45.88 -2.87 20.13
C THR A 148 -46.54 -4.10 19.53
N SER A 149 -47.21 -4.92 20.35
CA SER A 149 -48.01 -6.07 19.87
C SER A 149 -49.13 -5.68 18.90
N GLY A 150 -49.55 -4.41 18.89
CA GLY A 150 -50.52 -3.86 17.94
C GLY A 150 -49.91 -3.34 16.63
N GLY A 151 -48.62 -3.55 16.38
CA GLY A 151 -47.93 -3.09 15.17
C GLY A 151 -47.62 -1.58 15.14
N GLN A 152 -47.78 -0.88 16.27
CA GLN A 152 -47.36 0.51 16.35
C GLN A 152 -45.88 0.61 16.65
N GLY A 153 -45.15 1.33 15.80
CA GLY A 153 -43.73 1.61 15.98
C GLY A 153 -43.42 2.36 17.27
N ILE A 154 -42.31 2.01 17.91
CA ILE A 154 -41.80 2.65 19.12
C ILE A 154 -40.58 3.47 18.73
N GLY A 155 -40.71 4.80 18.72
CA GLY A 155 -39.62 5.72 18.40
C GLY A 155 -38.76 6.12 19.59
N GLY A 156 -37.52 6.52 19.30
CA GLY A 156 -36.55 6.97 20.30
C GLY A 156 -35.94 5.84 21.13
N ALA A 157 -36.14 4.58 20.75
CA ALA A 157 -35.51 3.45 21.42
C ALA A 157 -34.04 3.37 21.04
N LEU A 158 -33.17 3.13 22.02
CA LEU A 158 -31.77 2.85 21.79
C LEU A 158 -31.60 1.40 21.33
N VAL A 159 -31.01 1.23 20.16
CA VAL A 159 -30.67 -0.07 19.58
C VAL A 159 -29.18 -0.28 19.72
N ARG A 160 -28.75 -1.33 20.42
CA ARG A 160 -27.33 -1.69 20.57
C ARG A 160 -27.07 -3.12 20.16
N VAL A 161 -26.01 -3.32 19.40
CA VAL A 161 -25.58 -4.64 18.92
C VAL A 161 -24.33 -5.08 19.67
N TYR A 162 -24.29 -6.34 20.10
CA TYR A 162 -23.18 -6.97 20.81
C TYR A 162 -22.88 -8.33 20.19
N LEU A 163 -21.65 -8.83 20.30
CA LEU A 163 -21.40 -10.24 20.02
C LEU A 163 -22.23 -11.11 20.97
N ALA A 164 -22.89 -12.14 20.43
CA ALA A 164 -23.76 -13.00 21.23
C ALA A 164 -23.00 -13.68 22.38
N SER A 165 -21.75 -14.09 22.13
CA SER A 165 -20.86 -14.71 23.13
C SER A 165 -20.48 -13.75 24.27
N GLU A 166 -20.14 -12.50 23.97
CA GLU A 166 -19.81 -11.47 24.96
C GLU A 166 -21.04 -11.09 25.79
N TYR A 167 -22.18 -10.85 25.12
CA TYR A 167 -23.42 -10.46 25.77
C TYR A 167 -23.92 -11.55 26.72
N ALA A 168 -23.87 -12.83 26.31
CA ALA A 168 -24.24 -13.95 27.17
C ALA A 168 -23.30 -14.10 28.39
N SER A 169 -22.02 -13.74 28.25
CA SER A 169 -21.03 -13.85 29.33
C SER A 169 -21.17 -12.75 30.37
N ASN A 170 -21.28 -11.49 29.95
CA ASN A 170 -21.49 -10.35 30.83
C ASN A 170 -22.12 -9.16 30.09
N PRO A 171 -23.46 -9.01 30.12
CA PRO A 171 -24.16 -7.93 29.42
C PRO A 171 -23.68 -6.52 29.81
N ASN A 172 -23.22 -6.33 31.05
CA ASN A 172 -22.81 -5.02 31.56
C ASN A 172 -21.42 -4.60 31.06
N ASN A 173 -20.63 -5.54 30.52
CA ASN A 173 -19.28 -5.31 30.03
C ASN A 173 -19.10 -5.74 28.57
N ALA A 174 -20.18 -6.14 27.89
CA ALA A 174 -20.15 -6.50 26.49
C ALA A 174 -19.85 -5.26 25.65
N THR A 175 -19.03 -5.42 24.61
CA THR A 175 -18.61 -4.28 23.79
C THR A 175 -19.66 -3.99 22.73
N ILE A 176 -20.05 -2.73 22.60
CA ILE A 176 -21.00 -2.29 21.58
C ILE A 176 -20.32 -2.38 20.20
N ARG A 177 -20.91 -3.16 19.29
CA ARG A 177 -20.48 -3.34 17.89
C ARG A 177 -21.18 -2.35 16.95
N GLY A 178 -22.37 -1.89 17.32
CA GLY A 178 -23.09 -0.85 16.62
C GLY A 178 -24.21 -0.29 17.47
N GLU A 179 -24.58 0.95 17.20
CA GLU A 179 -25.65 1.65 17.91
C GLU A 179 -26.46 2.50 16.93
N THR A 180 -27.78 2.53 17.13
CA THR A 180 -28.69 3.41 16.38
C THR A 180 -29.91 3.73 17.24
N LEU A 181 -30.78 4.60 16.73
CA LEU A 181 -32.06 4.92 17.35
C LEU A 181 -33.21 4.46 16.46
N THR A 182 -34.37 4.17 17.06
CA THR A 182 -35.59 3.98 16.27
C THR A 182 -36.27 5.31 15.94
N LEU A 183 -36.81 5.41 14.73
CA LEU A 183 -37.71 6.48 14.30
C LEU A 183 -39.13 6.23 14.84
N SER A 184 -40.04 7.20 14.71
CA SER A 184 -41.41 7.11 15.24
C SER A 184 -42.24 5.95 14.70
N ASN A 185 -41.85 5.39 13.54
CA ASN A 185 -42.45 4.20 12.93
C ASN A 185 -41.78 2.88 13.37
N GLY A 186 -40.80 2.92 14.29
CA GLY A 186 -40.08 1.74 14.77
C GLY A 186 -38.93 1.29 13.88
N SER A 187 -38.74 1.89 12.71
CA SER A 187 -37.59 1.61 11.84
C SER A 187 -36.31 2.23 12.40
N TRP A 188 -35.15 1.80 11.93
CA TRP A 188 -33.89 2.29 12.43
C TRP A 188 -33.52 3.62 11.75
N ALA A 189 -32.87 4.53 12.48
CA ALA A 189 -32.43 5.82 11.97
C ALA A 189 -31.21 5.69 11.04
N ASN A 190 -30.32 4.76 11.37
CA ASN A 190 -29.14 4.39 10.58
C ASN A 190 -28.99 2.86 10.56
N ASN A 191 -28.49 2.34 9.45
CA ASN A 191 -28.08 0.94 9.34
C ASN A 191 -26.80 0.70 10.14
N ILE A 192 -26.54 -0.56 10.49
CA ILE A 192 -25.32 -0.99 11.18
C ILE A 192 -24.64 -2.05 10.32
N ASP A 193 -23.38 -1.82 9.98
CA ASP A 193 -22.56 -2.79 9.24
C ASP A 193 -21.85 -3.73 10.22
N LEU A 194 -22.04 -5.05 10.06
CA LEU A 194 -21.54 -6.08 10.97
C LEU A 194 -20.81 -7.17 10.20
N ASP A 195 -19.73 -7.72 10.77
CA ASP A 195 -19.10 -8.92 10.21
C ASP A 195 -20.02 -10.14 10.38
N PRO A 196 -20.03 -11.12 9.44
CA PRO A 196 -20.76 -12.38 9.56
C PRO A 196 -20.42 -13.16 10.85
N GLU A 197 -21.36 -13.18 11.80
CA GLU A 197 -21.23 -13.78 13.14
C GLU A 197 -22.59 -13.78 13.85
N ALA A 198 -22.69 -14.40 15.03
CA ALA A 198 -23.86 -14.30 15.90
C ALA A 198 -23.83 -13.06 16.82
N TYR A 199 -24.93 -12.30 16.85
CA TYR A 199 -25.10 -11.08 17.65
C TYR A 199 -26.33 -11.12 18.56
N SER A 200 -26.30 -10.29 19.60
CA SER A 200 -27.44 -9.92 20.43
C SER A 200 -27.75 -8.44 20.19
N ILE A 201 -28.96 -8.16 19.68
CA ILE A 201 -29.46 -6.80 19.46
C ILE A 201 -30.41 -6.45 20.58
N THR A 202 -30.14 -5.35 21.26
CA THR A 202 -30.97 -4.87 22.36
C THR A 202 -31.75 -3.64 21.95
N PHE A 203 -33.02 -3.55 22.37
CA PHE A 203 -33.87 -2.39 22.19
C PHE A 203 -34.32 -1.90 23.57
N LYS A 204 -34.08 -0.61 23.85
CA LYS A 204 -34.51 0.02 25.09
C LYS A 204 -35.11 1.40 24.84
N ALA A 205 -36.40 1.54 25.13
CA ALA A 205 -37.09 2.82 25.22
C ALA A 205 -37.52 3.12 26.66
N ASP A 206 -37.80 4.38 26.95
CA ASP A 206 -38.39 4.78 28.22
C ASP A 206 -39.81 4.22 28.37
N GLY A 207 -40.15 3.74 29.56
CA GLY A 207 -41.42 3.04 29.81
C GLY A 207 -41.54 1.62 29.22
N TYR A 208 -40.56 1.13 28.45
CA TYR A 208 -40.54 -0.23 27.90
C TYR A 208 -39.45 -1.10 28.54
N GLN A 209 -39.69 -2.40 28.65
CA GLN A 209 -38.66 -3.35 29.09
C GLN A 209 -37.58 -3.50 28.02
N LEU A 210 -36.36 -3.87 28.45
CA LEU A 210 -35.28 -4.22 27.52
C LEU A 210 -35.71 -5.44 26.71
N LEU A 211 -35.74 -5.30 25.39
CA LEU A 211 -35.91 -6.42 24.47
C LEU A 211 -34.54 -6.85 23.98
N VAL A 212 -34.25 -8.15 23.96
CA VAL A 212 -33.03 -8.72 23.38
C VAL A 212 -33.42 -9.68 22.28
N VAL A 213 -32.90 -9.47 21.08
CA VAL A 213 -33.16 -10.27 19.88
C VAL A 213 -31.85 -10.90 19.42
N PRO A 214 -31.73 -12.24 19.42
CA PRO A 214 -30.59 -12.91 18.82
C PRO A 214 -30.69 -12.84 17.30
N VAL A 215 -29.57 -12.54 16.64
CA VAL A 215 -29.48 -12.46 15.17
C VAL A 215 -28.20 -13.14 14.72
N THR A 216 -28.29 -14.00 13.71
CA THR A 216 -27.13 -14.52 12.99
C THR A 216 -26.94 -13.70 11.72
N VAL A 217 -25.78 -13.09 11.56
CA VAL A 217 -25.41 -12.34 10.37
C VAL A 217 -24.61 -13.26 9.44
N SER A 218 -25.08 -13.40 8.20
CA SER A 218 -24.48 -14.21 7.14
C SER A 218 -24.54 -13.50 5.81
#